data_AF-A0A6B3HE73-F1
#
_entry.id   AF-A0A6B3HE73-F1
#
_cell.length_a   1.000
_cell.length_b   1.000
_cell.length_c   1.000
_cell.angle_alpha   90.00
_cell.angle_beta   90.00
_cell.angle_gamma   90.00
#
_symmetry.space_group_name_H-M   'P 1'
#
loop_
_entity.id
_entity.type
_entity.pdbx_description
1 polymer ?
#
loop_
_entity_poly.entity_id
_entity_poly.type
_entity_poly.pdbx_seq_one_letter_code
_entity_poly.pdbx_strand_id
1 'polypeptide(L)' 'KDEETVARMAAQPPLERLGTPHDIAEVVSFLAGPARWVNGQVLRANGGIV' A
#
# COMPACT_ATOMS: atom_id res chain seq x y z
N LYS A 1 -5.86 -15.53 10.52
CA LYS A 1 -4.87 -16.24 9.68
C LYS A 1 -3.84 -16.82 10.63
N ASP A 2 -3.28 -17.98 10.32
CA ASP A 2 -2.12 -18.47 11.07
C ASP A 2 -0.91 -17.53 10.87
N GLU A 3 0.02 -17.58 11.82
CA GLU A 3 1.23 -16.72 11.82
C GLU A 3 2.12 -16.99 10.62
N GLU A 4 2.17 -18.24 10.16
CA GLU A 4 2.95 -18.63 8.97
C GLU A 4 2.42 -17.92 7.71
N THR A 5 1.10 -17.87 7.51
CA THR A 5 0.52 -17.15 6.39
C THR A 5 0.79 -15.65 6.49
N VAL A 6 0.73 -15.08 7.69
CA VAL A 6 1.02 -13.65 7.92
C VAL A 6 2.48 -13.35 7.58
N ALA A 7 3.42 -14.17 8.05
CA ALA A 7 4.85 -14.02 7.77
C ALA A 7 5.14 -14.17 6.26
N ARG A 8 4.54 -15.17 5.60
CA ARG A 8 4.66 -15.36 4.15
C ARG A 8 4.15 -14.15 3.38
N MET A 9 3.02 -13.57 3.78
CA MET A 9 2.47 -12.37 3.14
C MET A 9 3.35 -11.13 3.38
N ALA A 10 3.94 -10.99 4.57
CA ALA A 10 4.85 -9.90 4.88
C ALA A 10 6.13 -9.92 4.02
N ALA A 11 6.60 -11.10 3.63
CA ALA A 11 7.79 -11.28 2.79
C ALA A 11 7.56 -11.08 1.28
N GLN A 12 6.30 -10.97 0.83
CA GLN A 12 5.98 -10.76 -0.59
C GLN A 12 6.36 -9.36 -1.13
N PRO A 13 6.01 -8.24 -0.46
CA PRO A 13 6.42 -6.93 -0.92
C PRO A 13 7.93 -6.74 -0.76
N PRO A 14 8.62 -6.05 -1.69
CA PRO A 14 10.01 -5.63 -1.52
C PRO A 14 10.34 -4.88 -0.21
N LEU A 15 9.32 -4.29 0.43
CA LEU A 15 9.45 -3.62 1.73
C LEU A 15 9.43 -4.57 2.93
N GLU A 16 9.27 -5.88 2.71
CA GLU A 16 9.32 -6.97 3.70
C GLU A 16 8.40 -6.76 4.93
N ARG A 17 7.27 -6.10 4.71
CA ARG A 17 6.25 -5.91 5.74
C ARG A 17 4.84 -5.88 5.17
N LEU A 18 3.87 -6.15 6.03
CA LEU A 18 2.48 -5.84 5.72
C LEU A 18 2.26 -4.32 5.71
N GLY A 19 1.40 -3.89 4.79
CA GLY A 19 0.84 -2.55 4.81
C GLY A 19 0.00 -2.34 6.05
N THR A 20 0.02 -1.12 6.56
CA THR A 20 -0.80 -0.65 7.67
C THR A 20 -1.89 0.27 7.13
N PRO A 21 -2.99 0.50 7.89
CA PRO A 21 -3.98 1.49 7.51
C PRO A 21 -3.40 2.90 7.30
N HIS A 22 -2.30 3.24 8.00
CA HIS A 22 -1.66 4.54 7.87
C HIS A 22 -1.01 4.74 6.50
N ASP A 23 -0.37 3.69 5.95
CA ASP A 23 0.24 3.75 4.61
C ASP A 23 -0.78 4.13 3.53
N ILE A 24 -2.02 3.64 3.65
CA ILE A 24 -3.11 3.98 2.73
C ILE A 24 -3.64 5.39 3.00
N ALA A 25 -3.78 5.77 4.27
CA ALA A 25 -4.26 7.10 4.64
C ALA A 25 -3.35 8.21 4.10
N GLU A 26 -2.02 8.03 4.16
CA GLU A 26 -1.08 9.01 3.60
C GLU A 26 -1.22 9.16 2.08
N VAL A 27 -1.35 8.04 1.36
CA VAL A 27 -1.59 8.05 -0.10
C VAL A 27 -2.88 8.79 -0.44
N VAL A 28 -3.97 8.50 0.28
CA VAL A 28 -5.26 9.17 0.08
C VAL A 28 -5.16 10.67 0.38
N SER A 29 -4.49 11.04 1.47
CA SER A 29 -4.29 12.45 1.86
C SER A 29 -3.50 13.22 0.80
N PHE A 30 -2.43 12.62 0.26
CA PHE A 30 -1.68 13.18 -0.87
C PHE A 30 -2.55 13.36 -2.12
N LEU A 31 -3.34 12.35 -2.48
CA LEU A 31 -4.21 12.41 -3.66
C LEU A 31 -5.33 13.46 -3.50
N ALA A 32 -5.92 13.56 -2.31
CA ALA A 32 -6.96 14.55 -2.02
C ALA A 32 -6.42 15.99 -1.88
N GLY A 33 -5.12 16.13 -1.58
CA GLY A 33 -4.43 17.40 -1.39
C GLY A 33 -3.73 17.88 -2.67
N PRO A 34 -2.38 17.84 -2.72
CA PRO A 34 -1.58 18.46 -3.78
C PRO A 34 -1.76 17.86 -5.19
N ALA A 35 -2.26 16.63 -5.32
CA ALA A 35 -2.33 15.91 -6.60
C ALA A 35 -3.53 16.33 -7.49
N ARG A 36 -3.93 17.61 -7.51
CA ARG A 36 -5.20 18.07 -8.10
C ARG A 36 -5.36 17.88 -9.61
N TRP A 37 -4.27 17.57 -10.33
CA TRP A 37 -4.29 17.30 -11.77
C TRP A 37 -4.22 15.81 -12.13
N VAL A 38 -4.25 14.92 -11.13
CA VAL A 38 -4.27 13.46 -11.33
C VAL A 38 -5.71 12.96 -11.35
N ASN A 39 -6.10 12.26 -12.42
CA ASN A 39 -7.43 11.65 -12.53
C ASN A 39 -7.38 10.35 -13.34
N GLY A 40 -8.36 9.46 -13.13
CA GLY A 40 -8.54 8.21 -13.87
C GLY A 40 -7.48 7.14 -13.63
N GLN A 41 -6.61 7.31 -12.63
CA GLN A 41 -5.52 6.38 -12.35
C GLN A 41 -5.94 5.32 -11.31
N VAL A 42 -5.49 4.08 -11.51
CA VAL A 42 -5.52 3.04 -10.49
C VAL A 42 -4.14 2.96 -9.86
N LEU A 43 -4.01 3.46 -8.63
CA LEU A 43 -2.74 3.44 -7.88
C LEU A 43 -2.69 2.22 -6.95
N ARG A 44 -1.65 1.39 -7.10
CA ARG A 44 -1.40 0.25 -6.20
C ARG A 44 -0.53 0.68 -5.02
N ALA A 45 -1.14 0.86 -3.85
CA ALA A 45 -0.44 1.06 -2.57
C ALA A 45 -0.20 -0.28 -1.86
N ASN A 46 0.58 -1.17 -2.48
CA ASN A 46 0.74 -2.57 -2.06
C ASN A 46 2.19 -2.95 -1.71
N GLY A 47 3.05 -1.96 -1.47
CA GLY A 47 4.46 -2.20 -1.16
C GLY A 47 5.30 -2.75 -2.32
N GLY A 48 4.80 -2.67 -3.57
CA GLY A 48 5.56 -3.04 -4.77
C GLY A 48 5.34 -4.48 -5.27
N ILE A 49 4.31 -5.18 -4.78
CA ILE A 49 3.95 -6.51 -5.27
C ILE A 49 3.44 -6.41 -6.73
N VAL A 50 3.95 -7.26 -7.63
CA VAL A 50 3.55 -7.35 -9.05
C VAL A 50 2.81 -8.65 -9.32
#